data_AF-L0JK06-F1
#
_entry.id   AF-L0JK06-F1
#
_cell.length_a   1.000
_cell.length_b   1.000
_cell.length_c   1.000
_cell.angle_alpha   90.00
_cell.angle_beta   90.00
_cell.angle_gamma   90.00
#
_symmetry.space_group_name_H-M   'P 1'
#
loop_
_entity.id
_entity.type
_entity.pdbx_description
1 polymer ?
#
loop_
_entity_poly.entity_id
_entity_poly.type
_entity_poly.pdbx_seq_one_letter_code
_entity_poly.pdbx_strand_id
1 'polypeptide(L)'
;MTDAGRIEQHGTDTASGRPIESNRMSATESDTHGDDPGTDVSLDDLPPSAKLVYKVLEYEEPLTQEGIAAESRLCPRTVRYALGKLEDQELVASRVCLEDARQSTYRIRE
;
A
#
# COMPACT_ATOMS: atom_id res chain seq x y z
N MET A 1 25.72 -0.01 59.58
CA MET A 1 25.77 -1.12 60.55
C MET A 1 25.17 -2.33 59.83
N THR A 2 25.94 -2.91 58.91
CA THR A 2 26.61 -4.24 59.00
C THR A 2 25.61 -5.32 58.55
N ASP A 3 25.78 -6.03 57.45
CA ASP A 3 26.71 -7.15 57.22
C ASP A 3 26.52 -7.59 55.74
N ALA A 4 27.49 -7.56 54.81
CA ALA A 4 28.66 -8.43 54.62
C ALA A 4 28.36 -9.94 54.53
N GLY A 5 28.28 -10.48 53.31
CA GLY A 5 28.34 -11.93 53.05
C GLY A 5 28.24 -12.22 51.55
N ARG A 6 29.35 -12.22 50.79
CA ARG A 6 30.30 -13.34 50.59
C ARG A 6 29.88 -14.28 49.43
N ILE A 7 30.39 -13.94 48.25
CA ILE A 7 31.05 -14.79 47.22
C ILE A 7 31.26 -16.27 47.59
N GLU A 8 30.96 -17.19 46.65
CA GLU A 8 31.78 -18.29 46.04
C GLU A 8 30.96 -18.80 44.82
N GLN A 9 31.31 -18.62 43.53
CA GLN A 9 32.36 -19.17 42.65
C GLN A 9 32.32 -20.69 42.33
N HIS A 10 32.53 -20.96 41.02
CA HIS A 10 32.86 -22.21 40.29
C HIS A 10 31.71 -23.19 39.98
N GLY A 11 31.35 -23.43 38.72
CA GLY A 11 32.10 -24.17 37.69
C GLY A 11 31.37 -25.52 37.49
N THR A 12 31.19 -26.17 36.35
CA THR A 12 31.83 -26.20 35.04
C THR A 12 30.88 -26.92 34.06
N ASP A 13 30.94 -26.52 32.79
CA ASP A 13 30.89 -27.34 31.58
C ASP A 13 29.98 -28.60 31.53
N THR A 14 29.02 -28.59 30.61
CA THR A 14 28.71 -29.76 29.79
C THR A 14 28.16 -29.29 28.46
N ALA A 15 29.00 -29.49 27.44
CA ALA A 15 28.66 -29.46 26.03
C ALA A 15 27.45 -30.34 25.69
N SER A 16 26.56 -29.85 24.84
CA SER A 16 26.04 -30.63 23.71
C SER A 16 25.29 -29.72 22.76
N GLY A 17 25.52 -29.91 21.47
CA GLY A 17 25.20 -28.95 20.43
C GLY A 17 23.72 -28.80 20.12
N ARG A 18 23.43 -27.69 19.44
CA ARG A 18 22.84 -27.68 18.10
C ARG A 18 23.12 -26.30 17.50
N PRO A 19 23.71 -26.21 16.30
CA PRO A 19 23.68 -24.95 15.57
C PRO A 19 22.22 -24.66 15.25
N ILE A 20 21.70 -23.51 15.70
CA ILE A 20 20.46 -22.96 15.16
C ILE A 20 20.75 -22.45 13.76
N GLU A 21 20.78 -23.39 12.82
CA GLU A 21 20.77 -23.11 11.41
C GLU A 21 19.37 -22.62 11.02
N SER A 22 19.34 -21.58 10.19
CA SER A 22 18.21 -21.18 9.35
C SER A 22 16.98 -20.60 10.05
N ASN A 23 17.01 -19.27 10.18
CA ASN A 23 16.08 -18.51 9.35
C ASN A 23 16.71 -17.15 8.99
N ARG A 24 17.53 -17.14 7.93
CA ARG A 24 17.74 -15.93 7.15
C ARG A 24 16.38 -15.65 6.51
N MET A 25 15.56 -14.85 7.19
CA MET A 25 14.46 -14.18 6.54
C MET A 25 15.11 -13.24 5.52
N SER A 26 15.30 -13.76 4.31
CA SER A 26 15.33 -12.95 3.11
C SER A 26 14.06 -12.13 3.17
N ALA A 27 14.17 -10.87 3.56
CA ALA A 27 13.30 -9.88 2.98
C ALA A 27 13.63 -9.92 1.50
N THR A 28 12.82 -10.65 0.74
CA THR A 28 12.72 -10.49 -0.69
C THR A 28 12.48 -9.01 -0.90
N GLU A 29 13.53 -8.29 -1.27
CA GLU A 29 13.42 -7.15 -2.16
C GLU A 29 12.47 -7.58 -3.28
N SER A 30 11.21 -7.17 -3.15
CA SER A 30 10.25 -7.25 -4.24
C SER A 30 10.72 -6.23 -5.26
N ASP A 31 11.62 -6.67 -6.14
CA ASP A 31 11.82 -6.08 -7.45
C ASP A 31 10.45 -5.99 -8.13
N THR A 32 9.79 -4.85 -7.92
CA THR A 32 8.68 -4.44 -8.77
C THR A 32 9.31 -3.90 -10.04
N HIS A 33 9.81 -4.82 -10.88
CA HIS A 33 10.24 -4.48 -12.22
C HIS A 33 9.02 -4.54 -13.14
N GLY A 34 8.22 -3.48 -13.07
CA GLY A 34 7.19 -3.15 -14.04
C GLY A 34 7.56 -1.83 -14.70
N ASP A 35 8.71 -1.78 -15.38
CA ASP A 35 9.07 -0.65 -16.24
C ASP A 35 8.36 -0.86 -17.58
N ASP A 36 7.08 -0.47 -17.65
CA ASP A 36 6.41 -0.17 -18.91
C ASP A 36 6.57 1.35 -19.14
N PRO A 37 7.41 1.79 -20.09
CA PRO A 37 7.65 3.21 -20.32
C PRO A 37 6.53 3.75 -21.22
N GLY A 38 5.34 3.79 -20.66
CA GLY A 38 4.13 4.25 -21.30
C GLY A 38 3.25 4.99 -20.31
N THR A 39 3.60 6.26 -20.03
CA THR A 39 2.76 7.26 -19.33
C THR A 39 2.89 7.38 -17.79
N ASP A 40 3.97 6.89 -17.16
CA ASP A 40 4.04 6.76 -15.69
C ASP A 40 4.71 7.93 -14.90
N VAL A 41 5.11 9.02 -15.56
CA VAL A 41 5.92 10.07 -14.90
C VAL A 41 5.19 10.85 -13.79
N SER A 42 3.87 10.71 -13.65
CA SER A 42 3.07 11.36 -12.59
C SER A 42 2.56 10.40 -11.50
N LEU A 43 2.55 9.07 -11.72
CA LEU A 43 1.97 8.15 -10.71
C LEU A 43 2.99 7.71 -9.65
N ASP A 44 4.29 7.92 -9.89
CA ASP A 44 5.34 7.47 -8.99
C ASP A 44 5.15 7.98 -7.55
N ASP A 45 4.81 9.26 -7.39
CA ASP A 45 4.61 9.93 -6.09
C ASP A 45 3.23 9.68 -5.46
N LEU A 46 2.34 8.95 -6.14
CA LEU A 46 1.00 8.68 -5.62
C LEU A 46 0.98 7.54 -4.60
N PRO A 47 0.08 7.62 -3.59
CA PRO A 47 -0.13 6.51 -2.68
C PRO A 47 -0.66 5.27 -3.42
N PRO A 48 -0.41 4.05 -2.92
CA PRO A 48 -0.81 2.81 -3.60
C PRO A 48 -2.31 2.74 -3.91
N SER A 49 -3.15 3.26 -3.03
CA SER A 49 -4.60 3.32 -3.24
C SER A 49 -4.99 4.21 -4.43
N ALA A 50 -4.27 5.31 -4.66
CA ALA A 50 -4.53 6.19 -5.80
C ALA A 50 -4.10 5.54 -7.11
N LYS A 51 -2.92 4.90 -7.13
CA LYS A 51 -2.47 4.13 -8.30
C LYS A 51 -3.46 3.03 -8.68
N LEU A 52 -3.96 2.27 -7.69
CA LEU A 52 -4.97 1.24 -7.94
C LEU A 52 -6.26 1.83 -8.53
N VAL A 53 -6.78 2.91 -7.95
CA VAL A 53 -8.01 3.57 -8.45
C VAL A 53 -7.79 4.11 -9.87
N TYR A 54 -6.63 4.68 -10.17
CA TYR A 54 -6.28 5.12 -11.51
C TYR A 54 -6.32 3.94 -12.50
N LYS A 55 -5.71 2.82 -12.15
CA LYS A 55 -5.76 1.61 -12.99
C LYS A 55 -7.17 1.08 -13.17
N VAL A 56 -8.01 1.06 -12.13
CA VAL A 56 -9.43 0.70 -12.30
C VAL A 56 -10.12 1.62 -13.31
N LEU A 57 -9.91 2.93 -13.24
CA LEU A 57 -10.50 3.89 -14.18
C LEU A 57 -9.89 3.84 -15.59
N GLU A 58 -8.71 3.25 -15.76
CA GLU A 58 -8.07 3.02 -17.05
C GLU A 58 -8.67 1.81 -17.79
N TYR A 59 -9.06 0.76 -17.05
CA TYR A 59 -9.67 -0.44 -17.62
C TYR A 59 -11.20 -0.34 -17.77
N GLU A 60 -11.85 0.39 -16.87
CA GLU A 60 -13.31 0.53 -16.83
C GLU A 60 -13.79 1.80 -17.54
N GLU A 61 -15.08 1.83 -17.86
CA GLU A 61 -15.76 3.06 -18.29
C GLU A 61 -15.83 4.10 -17.14
N PRO A 62 -16.26 5.36 -17.38
CA PRO A 62 -16.41 6.32 -16.30
C PRO A 62 -17.32 5.83 -15.17
N LEU A 63 -16.74 5.59 -13.99
CA LEU A 63 -17.45 5.00 -12.84
C LEU A 63 -17.84 6.06 -11.81
N THR A 64 -18.93 5.80 -11.07
CA THR A 64 -19.27 6.54 -9.86
C THR A 64 -18.32 6.17 -8.70
N GLN A 65 -18.30 6.96 -7.62
CA GLN A 65 -17.49 6.59 -6.44
C GLN A 65 -17.86 5.22 -5.87
N GLU A 66 -19.13 4.84 -5.93
CA GLU A 66 -19.62 3.53 -5.50
C GLU A 66 -19.15 2.42 -6.44
N GLY A 67 -19.22 2.64 -7.75
CA GLY A 67 -18.68 1.70 -8.75
C GLY A 67 -17.18 1.46 -8.56
N ILE A 68 -16.41 2.53 -8.37
CA ILE A 68 -14.96 2.42 -8.10
C ILE A 68 -14.70 1.64 -6.81
N ALA A 69 -15.51 1.84 -5.76
CA ALA A 69 -15.37 1.08 -4.51
C ALA A 69 -15.64 -0.42 -4.72
N ALA A 70 -16.64 -0.76 -5.54
CA ALA A 70 -16.95 -2.14 -5.87
C ALA A 70 -15.80 -2.81 -6.65
N GLU A 71 -15.34 -2.17 -7.73
CA GLU A 71 -14.30 -2.74 -8.61
C GLU A 71 -12.92 -2.81 -7.93
N SER A 72 -12.52 -1.73 -7.25
CA SER A 72 -11.23 -1.70 -6.54
C SER A 72 -11.20 -2.53 -5.25
N ARG A 73 -12.37 -2.96 -4.76
CA ARG A 73 -12.55 -3.58 -3.43
C ARG A 73 -12.03 -2.73 -2.26
N LEU A 74 -11.92 -1.42 -2.46
CA LEU A 74 -11.58 -0.46 -1.43
C LEU A 74 -12.83 0.03 -0.70
N CYS A 75 -12.67 0.44 0.56
CA CYS A 75 -13.78 1.09 1.24
C CYS A 75 -14.04 2.49 0.65
N PRO A 76 -15.29 3.01 0.71
CA PRO A 76 -15.65 4.31 0.13
C PRO A 76 -14.82 5.50 0.64
N ARG A 77 -14.24 5.39 1.85
CA ARG A 77 -13.38 6.44 2.40
C ARG A 77 -12.02 6.47 1.69
N THR A 78 -11.45 5.30 1.42
CA THR A 78 -10.17 5.20 0.70
C THR A 78 -10.33 5.59 -0.76
N VAL A 79 -11.46 5.25 -1.40
CA VAL A 79 -11.78 5.72 -2.76
C VAL A 79 -11.83 7.24 -2.83
N ARG A 80 -12.56 7.88 -1.91
CA ARG A 80 -12.61 9.35 -1.83
C ARG A 80 -11.23 9.98 -1.64
N TYR A 81 -10.41 9.40 -0.77
CA TYR A 81 -9.03 9.85 -0.58
C TYR A 81 -8.19 9.70 -1.86
N ALA A 82 -8.26 8.54 -2.51
CA ALA A 82 -7.55 8.25 -3.74
C ALA A 82 -7.96 9.19 -4.88
N LEU A 83 -9.26 9.37 -5.10
CA LEU A 83 -9.80 10.30 -6.11
C LEU A 83 -9.34 11.74 -5.84
N GLY A 84 -9.35 12.19 -4.58
CA GLY A 84 -8.82 13.51 -4.24
C GLY A 84 -7.34 13.67 -4.64
N LYS A 85 -6.50 12.65 -4.38
CA LYS A 85 -5.09 12.69 -4.80
C LYS A 85 -4.90 12.70 -6.32
N LEU A 86 -5.76 11.99 -7.04
CA LEU A 86 -5.73 11.98 -8.50
C LEU A 86 -6.26 13.29 -9.10
N GLU A 87 -7.28 13.91 -8.48
CA GLU A 87 -7.80 15.22 -8.90
C GLU A 87 -6.79 16.33 -8.63
N ASP A 88 -6.10 16.30 -7.49
CA ASP A 88 -5.03 17.25 -7.11
C ASP A 88 -3.89 17.27 -8.15
N GLN A 89 -3.58 16.12 -8.76
CA GLN A 89 -2.56 15.97 -9.80
C GLN A 89 -3.12 16.07 -11.22
N GLU A 90 -4.39 16.43 -11.36
CA GLU A 90 -5.06 16.58 -12.64
C GLU A 90 -5.12 15.30 -13.50
N LEU A 91 -5.00 14.12 -12.89
CA LEU A 91 -5.00 12.83 -13.59
C LEU A 91 -6.41 12.29 -13.86
N VAL A 92 -7.39 12.71 -13.06
CA VAL A 92 -8.80 12.34 -13.23
C VAL A 92 -9.72 13.55 -13.23
N ALA A 93 -10.82 13.46 -13.96
CA ALA A 93 -11.88 14.46 -13.96
C ALA A 93 -13.19 13.87 -13.46
N SER A 94 -13.94 14.65 -12.68
CA SER A 94 -15.31 14.36 -12.28
C SER A 94 -16.32 15.08 -13.18
N ARG A 95 -17.46 14.43 -13.43
CA ARG A 95 -18.62 14.99 -14.13
C ARG A 95 -19.90 14.58 -13.41
N VAL A 96 -20.96 15.37 -13.56
CA VAL A 96 -22.28 15.02 -13.05
C VAL A 96 -22.79 13.77 -13.76
N CYS A 97 -23.24 12.78 -12.99
CA CYS A 97 -23.85 11.57 -13.53
C CYS A 97 -25.19 11.91 -14.19
N LEU A 98 -25.45 11.37 -15.39
CA LEU A 98 -26.68 11.67 -16.14
C LEU A 98 -27.91 11.00 -15.52
N GLU A 99 -27.74 9.84 -14.87
CA GLU A 99 -28.83 9.09 -14.23
C GLU A 99 -29.24 9.70 -12.89
N ASP A 100 -28.27 10.21 -12.12
CA ASP A 100 -28.51 10.94 -10.88
C ASP A 100 -27.55 12.13 -10.76
N ALA A 101 -28.10 13.34 -10.88
CA ALA A 101 -27.32 14.58 -10.82
C ALA A 101 -26.66 14.86 -9.46
N ARG A 102 -27.02 14.11 -8.41
CA ARG A 102 -26.37 14.18 -7.09
C ARG A 102 -25.05 13.41 -7.06
N GLN A 103 -24.86 12.49 -8.00
CA GLN A 103 -23.67 11.67 -8.13
C GLN A 103 -22.69 12.26 -9.13
N SER A 104 -21.43 11.89 -8.98
CA SER A 104 -20.38 12.20 -9.94
C SER A 104 -19.78 10.92 -10.50
N THR A 105 -19.54 10.90 -11.81
CA THR A 105 -18.72 9.90 -12.49
C THR A 105 -17.31 10.44 -12.69
N TYR A 106 -16.33 9.56 -12.56
CA TYR A 106 -14.91 9.86 -12.65
C TYR A 106 -14.32 9.15 -13.85
N ARG A 107 -13.34 9.78 -14.49
CA ARG A 107 -12.61 9.23 -15.63
C ARG A 107 -11.18 9.76 -15.66
N ILE A 108 -10.28 9.03 -16.30
CA ILE A 108 -8.92 9.53 -16.60
C ILE A 108 -9.00 10.78 -17.50
N ARG A 109 -8.08 11.72 -17.31
CA ARG A 109 -7.88 12.83 -18.26
C ARG A 109 -7.00 12.34 -19.41
N GLU A 110 -7.35 12.73 -20.63
CA GLU A 110 -6.56 12.46 -21.85
C GLU A 110 -5.35 13.39 -21.93
#